data_AF-A0A4R8BF90-F1
#
_entry.id   AF-A0A4R8BF90-F1
#
_cell.length_a   1.000
_cell.length_b   1.000
_cell.length_c   1.000
_cell.angle_alpha   90.00
_cell.angle_beta   90.00
_cell.angle_gamma   90.00
#
_symmetry.space_group_name_H-M   'P 1'
#
loop_
_entity.id
_entity.type
_entity.pdbx_description
1 polymer ?
#
loop_
_entity_poly.entity_id
_entity_poly.type
_entity_poly.pdbx_seq_one_letter_code
_entity_poly.pdbx_strand_id
1 'polypeptide(L)'
;MSKKIIIKIVSLFTILLMMGCQKDDFTFGAIDSPSNLQVTAEIIGKTAGDPTGDGSGTVKFTAKADNAISYKYVYTDGTTDNAPNGITTKRFTKTGVNTYTVTVMASGKGGVASVATIEVTVKSNFSDDQAVQLLTGGTSKKWYWAASEVGHLGVGPNDGNAEKNFIPDYYRATPFEKAGSPSSSCLYENVLTFSLVGDQLKYELDNGGATFFNKDFASVAGATLTEDGCVAYNAKGVKTVLLSPSESVVMANPKHAEQTRGTTMNFSDGGFMGYYIGQSSYEILSITENRMTVRAVMGGNPALAWYHTFTTVKPNQNTGTTDYTKLVWSDDFNTDGAPDPAKWGYDLGNGGFGNNEQQNYTNSATNVIVQGGMLKITAKKEASGGSNYSSARLKSEGKYAFTYGKVEVRAKLPIGGGTWPAIWMLGANYATNAWPSCGEIDIMEHVGNSQNLIHGTLHYPGHSGGSANTGSKTIANVSTEFHIYKTIWSPEALKIYVDDELIHSVPNDATLPFNKDFFLILNVAMGGNFGGTIDPAFAQSSMEIDYVKVYQ
;
A
#
# COMPACT_ATOMS: atom_id res chain seq x y z
N MET A 1 60.06 -48.43 9.25
CA MET A 1 60.09 -47.22 10.11
C MET A 1 59.23 -47.47 11.33
N SER A 2 59.80 -47.36 12.53
CA SER A 2 59.12 -47.68 13.81
C SER A 2 57.86 -46.83 14.01
N LYS A 3 56.75 -47.42 14.49
CA LYS A 3 55.51 -46.71 14.88
C LYS A 3 55.78 -45.49 15.80
N LYS A 4 56.88 -45.49 16.56
CA LYS A 4 57.30 -44.37 17.42
C LYS A 4 57.79 -43.13 16.64
N ILE A 5 58.28 -43.29 15.41
CA ILE A 5 58.74 -42.18 14.56
C ILE A 5 57.54 -41.51 13.88
N ILE A 6 56.57 -42.30 13.41
CA ILE A 6 55.33 -41.77 12.81
C ILE A 6 54.52 -40.97 13.83
N ILE A 7 54.40 -41.44 15.08
CA ILE A 7 53.68 -40.70 16.14
C ILE A 7 54.39 -39.39 16.47
N LYS A 8 55.72 -39.34 16.46
CA LYS A 8 56.47 -38.09 16.70
C LYS A 8 56.37 -37.11 15.54
N ILE A 9 56.38 -37.58 14.30
CA ILE A 9 56.20 -36.73 13.11
C ILE A 9 54.76 -36.20 13.04
N VAL A 10 53.75 -37.05 13.29
CA VAL A 10 52.35 -36.62 13.33
C VAL A 10 52.11 -35.66 14.50
N SER A 11 52.68 -35.89 15.69
CA SER A 11 52.55 -34.96 16.82
C SER A 11 53.23 -33.61 16.56
N LEU A 12 54.39 -33.60 15.87
CA LEU A 12 55.08 -32.36 15.52
C LEU A 12 54.33 -31.58 14.41
N PHE A 13 53.70 -32.29 13.46
CA PHE A 13 52.88 -31.66 12.41
C PHE A 13 51.52 -31.18 12.94
N THR A 14 50.94 -31.86 13.93
CA THR A 14 49.68 -31.44 14.59
C THR A 14 49.90 -30.21 15.50
N ILE A 15 51.10 -30.07 16.08
CA ILE A 15 51.49 -28.87 16.83
C ILE A 15 51.76 -27.68 15.88
N LEU A 16 52.30 -27.92 14.66
CA LEU A 16 52.48 -26.86 13.66
C LEU A 16 51.16 -26.41 12.99
N LEU A 17 50.15 -27.30 12.89
CA LEU A 17 48.84 -26.97 12.31
C LEU A 17 47.91 -26.16 13.24
N MET A 18 48.27 -26.02 14.53
CA MET A 18 47.51 -25.22 15.51
C MET A 18 47.97 -23.76 15.60
N MET A 19 48.96 -23.33 14.80
CA MET A 19 49.48 -21.94 14.78
C MET A 19 48.87 -21.06 13.67
N GLY A 20 47.85 -21.53 12.95
CA GLY A 20 47.29 -20.85 11.77
C GLY A 20 45.96 -20.11 11.96
N CYS A 21 45.41 -20.03 13.17
CA CYS A 21 44.21 -19.23 13.45
C CYS A 21 44.56 -18.11 14.44
N GLN A 22 45.29 -17.09 13.97
CA GLN A 22 45.11 -15.78 14.55
C GLN A 22 43.71 -15.33 14.14
N LYS A 23 42.77 -15.44 15.09
CA LYS A 23 41.57 -14.60 15.08
C LYS A 23 42.12 -13.18 15.02
N ASP A 24 41.76 -12.41 13.99
CA ASP A 24 42.02 -10.98 14.00
C ASP A 24 41.22 -10.39 15.17
N ASP A 25 41.85 -10.33 16.35
CA ASP A 25 41.33 -9.63 17.51
C ASP A 25 41.42 -8.15 17.18
N PHE A 26 40.35 -7.62 16.60
CA PHE A 26 40.15 -6.19 16.45
C PHE A 26 40.05 -5.58 17.86
N THR A 27 41.20 -5.20 18.41
CA THR A 27 41.25 -4.45 19.66
C THR A 27 40.78 -3.04 19.37
N PHE A 28 39.70 -2.62 20.04
CA PHE A 28 39.42 -1.19 20.12
C PHE A 28 40.64 -0.54 20.79
N GLY A 29 41.23 0.47 20.16
CA GLY A 29 42.18 1.35 20.86
C GLY A 29 41.54 1.95 22.11
N ALA A 30 42.28 2.74 22.89
CA ALA A 30 41.79 3.32 24.15
C ALA A 30 40.34 3.84 24.05
N ILE A 31 39.46 3.29 24.89
CA ILE A 31 38.03 3.65 24.98
C ILE A 31 37.93 4.82 25.96
N ASP A 32 38.43 5.96 25.53
CA ASP A 32 38.37 7.18 26.32
C ASP A 32 36.99 7.82 26.16
N SER A 33 36.31 8.08 27.28
CA SER A 33 35.06 8.84 27.26
C SER A 33 35.32 10.26 26.78
N PRO A 34 34.45 10.85 25.94
CA PRO A 34 34.66 12.22 25.49
C PRO A 34 34.73 13.18 26.67
N SER A 35 35.78 14.00 26.71
CA SER A 35 36.03 14.94 27.82
C SER A 35 36.03 16.38 27.33
N ASN A 36 35.97 17.33 28.26
CA ASN A 36 35.99 18.77 27.96
C ASN A 36 34.91 19.20 26.96
N LEU A 37 33.71 18.60 27.07
CA LEU A 37 32.57 18.96 26.23
C LEU A 37 32.16 20.41 26.47
N GLN A 38 32.44 21.25 25.48
CA GLN A 38 32.02 22.63 25.43
C GLN A 38 30.92 22.77 24.39
N VAL A 39 29.85 23.48 24.75
CA VAL A 39 28.73 23.77 23.87
C VAL A 39 28.53 25.28 23.84
N THR A 40 28.51 25.85 22.65
CA THR A 40 28.18 27.26 22.43
C THR A 40 26.94 27.38 21.56
N ALA A 41 26.18 28.46 21.79
CA ALA A 41 25.00 28.81 21.03
C ALA A 41 25.12 30.25 20.53
N GLU A 42 25.01 30.42 19.22
CA GLU A 42 25.00 31.70 18.53
C GLU A 42 23.56 31.95 18.03
N ILE A 43 22.89 32.92 18.64
CA ILE A 43 21.54 33.34 18.23
C ILE A 43 21.67 34.23 17.00
N ILE A 44 21.05 33.84 15.88
CA ILE A 44 21.12 34.58 14.63
C ILE A 44 20.38 35.92 14.76
N GLY A 45 20.98 36.97 14.22
CA GLY A 45 20.45 38.33 14.29
C GLY A 45 20.53 38.98 15.67
N LYS A 46 21.25 38.37 16.63
CA LYS A 46 21.44 38.94 17.96
C LYS A 46 22.27 40.22 17.88
N THR A 47 21.73 41.30 18.41
CA THR A 47 22.42 42.58 18.57
C THR A 47 22.24 43.11 19.99
N ALA A 48 22.82 44.27 20.32
CA ALA A 48 22.56 44.93 21.60
C ALA A 48 21.09 45.39 21.74
N GLY A 49 20.42 45.71 20.62
CA GLY A 49 19.01 46.08 20.59
C GLY A 49 18.06 44.86 20.59
N ASP A 50 18.52 43.74 20.01
CA ASP A 50 17.74 42.50 19.89
C ASP A 50 18.50 41.32 20.54
N PRO A 51 18.55 41.23 21.88
CA PRO A 51 19.37 40.24 22.58
C PRO A 51 18.91 38.79 22.37
N THR A 52 17.67 38.61 21.90
CA THR A 52 17.03 37.31 21.62
C THR A 52 16.98 36.97 20.13
N GLY A 53 17.69 37.72 19.29
CA GLY A 53 17.74 37.51 17.84
C GLY A 53 16.70 38.30 17.04
N ASP A 54 16.81 38.21 15.71
CA ASP A 54 16.00 38.92 14.71
C ASP A 54 14.54 38.42 14.61
N GLY A 55 14.17 37.42 15.40
CA GLY A 55 12.84 36.79 15.33
C GLY A 55 12.76 35.62 14.35
N SER A 56 13.86 35.22 13.70
CA SER A 56 13.90 34.01 12.87
C SER A 56 13.81 32.71 13.68
N GLY A 57 14.01 32.78 15.00
CA GLY A 57 14.11 31.60 15.86
C GLY A 57 15.39 30.79 15.69
N THR A 58 16.35 31.27 14.90
CA THR A 58 17.50 30.47 14.43
C THR A 58 18.67 30.56 15.40
N VAL A 59 19.23 29.41 15.77
CA VAL A 59 20.38 29.28 16.66
C VAL A 59 21.37 28.31 16.04
N LYS A 60 22.62 28.74 15.90
CA LYS A 60 23.73 27.88 15.51
C LYS A 60 24.41 27.33 16.76
N PHE A 61 24.47 26.01 16.86
CA PHE A 61 25.12 25.31 17.95
C PHE A 61 26.48 24.77 17.51
N THR A 62 27.47 24.91 18.36
CA THR A 62 28.79 24.30 18.18
C THR A 62 29.15 23.53 19.43
N ALA A 63 29.43 22.23 19.26
CA ALA A 63 29.91 21.36 20.32
C ALA A 63 31.31 20.88 19.97
N LYS A 64 32.19 20.86 20.97
CA LYS A 64 33.55 20.33 20.87
C LYS A 64 33.89 19.59 22.14
N ALA A 65 34.36 18.36 22.00
CA ALA A 65 34.90 17.53 23.06
C ALA A 65 36.14 16.79 22.55
N ASP A 66 37.08 16.52 23.45
CA ASP A 66 38.20 15.62 23.17
C ASP A 66 37.66 14.19 23.03
N ASN A 67 38.25 13.39 22.13
CA ASN A 67 37.88 11.98 21.88
C ASN A 67 36.43 11.74 21.41
N ALA A 68 35.69 12.77 21.03
CA ALA A 68 34.37 12.63 20.40
C ALA A 68 34.49 12.31 18.91
N ILE A 69 33.65 11.37 18.45
CA ILE A 69 33.50 10.98 17.04
C ILE A 69 32.18 11.48 16.43
N SER A 70 31.19 11.80 17.26
CA SER A 70 29.93 12.37 16.82
C SER A 70 29.21 13.08 17.96
N TYR A 71 28.23 13.92 17.61
CA TYR A 71 27.40 14.64 18.56
C TYR A 71 25.92 14.46 18.22
N LYS A 72 25.08 14.40 19.25
CA LYS A 72 23.63 14.45 19.13
C LYS A 72 23.07 15.57 19.99
N TYR A 73 22.19 16.38 19.40
CA TYR A 73 21.46 17.43 20.07
C TYR A 73 20.03 16.99 20.34
N VAL A 74 19.55 17.20 21.57
CA VAL A 74 18.19 16.91 22.00
C VAL A 74 17.58 18.19 22.55
N TYR A 75 16.46 18.60 21.97
CA TYR A 75 15.79 19.86 22.27
C TYR A 75 14.50 19.62 23.07
N THR A 76 14.15 20.53 23.97
CA THR A 76 12.90 20.44 24.76
C THR A 76 11.62 20.56 23.94
N ASP A 77 11.71 20.99 22.67
CA ASP A 77 10.57 20.98 21.74
C ASP A 77 10.24 19.57 21.18
N GLY A 78 11.02 18.55 21.57
CA GLY A 78 10.85 17.17 21.18
C GLY A 78 11.58 16.76 19.91
N THR A 79 12.35 17.66 19.29
CA THR A 79 13.18 17.35 18.12
C THR A 79 14.61 16.96 18.50
N THR A 80 15.33 16.31 17.58
CA THR A 80 16.75 15.95 17.75
C THR A 80 17.52 16.12 16.45
N ASP A 81 18.81 16.46 16.54
CA ASP A 81 19.73 16.57 15.41
C ASP A 81 20.99 15.72 15.64
N ASN A 82 21.46 15.06 14.59
CA ASN A 82 22.77 14.40 14.58
C ASN A 82 23.77 15.29 13.86
N ALA A 83 24.89 15.61 14.52
CA ALA A 83 25.93 16.48 13.98
C ALA A 83 27.31 15.84 14.19
N PRO A 84 27.78 14.99 13.26
CA PRO A 84 29.08 14.32 13.40
C PRO A 84 30.26 15.29 13.59
N ASN A 85 30.19 16.47 12.96
CA ASN A 85 31.19 17.54 13.08
C ASN A 85 30.97 18.47 14.28
N GLY A 86 29.95 18.22 15.11
CA GLY A 86 29.59 19.04 16.26
C GLY A 86 28.85 20.34 15.94
N ILE A 87 28.58 20.66 14.67
CA ILE A 87 27.92 21.90 14.26
C ILE A 87 26.52 21.58 13.73
N THR A 88 25.50 22.24 14.27
CA THR A 88 24.13 22.20 13.72
C THR A 88 23.48 23.58 13.81
N THR A 89 22.50 23.84 12.96
CA THR A 89 21.65 25.04 13.01
C THR A 89 20.22 24.59 13.23
N LYS A 90 19.59 25.11 14.28
CA LYS A 90 18.21 24.80 14.65
C LYS A 90 17.36 26.06 14.59
N ARG A 91 16.18 25.96 13.97
CA ARG A 91 15.13 26.96 14.07
C ARG A 91 14.11 26.54 15.12
N PHE A 92 13.87 27.40 16.11
CA PHE A 92 12.79 27.26 17.08
C PHE A 92 11.56 28.02 16.59
N THR A 93 10.41 27.36 16.60
CA THR A 93 9.22 27.85 15.89
C THR A 93 8.09 28.29 16.82
N LYS A 94 8.22 28.07 18.14
CA LYS A 94 7.24 28.61 19.09
C LYS A 94 7.34 30.13 19.10
N THR A 95 6.24 30.78 18.73
CA THR A 95 6.14 32.23 18.60
C THR A 95 6.41 32.94 19.93
N GLY A 96 7.03 34.12 19.84
CA GLY A 96 7.46 34.91 20.99
C GLY A 96 8.89 34.57 21.45
N VAL A 97 9.24 35.08 22.63
CA VAL A 97 10.53 34.82 23.28
C VAL A 97 10.38 33.58 24.16
N ASN A 98 11.11 32.53 23.83
CA ASN A 98 11.03 31.25 24.53
C ASN A 98 12.44 30.78 24.91
N THR A 99 12.55 30.14 26.08
CA THR A 99 13.79 29.52 26.57
C THR A 99 13.71 28.02 26.35
N TYR A 100 14.76 27.45 25.76
CA TYR A 100 14.88 26.03 25.48
C TYR A 100 16.11 25.46 26.16
N THR A 101 15.95 24.29 26.76
CA THR A 101 17.06 23.49 27.27
C THR A 101 17.54 22.59 26.14
N VAL A 102 18.84 22.63 25.87
CA VAL A 102 19.49 21.84 24.82
C VAL A 102 20.46 20.90 25.48
N THR A 103 20.21 19.60 25.33
CA THR A 103 21.09 18.55 25.81
C THR A 103 21.95 18.05 24.67
N VAL A 104 23.26 18.10 24.83
CA VAL A 104 24.23 17.65 23.84
C VAL A 104 24.95 16.42 24.35
N MET A 105 24.88 15.35 23.59
CA MET A 105 25.60 14.10 23.85
C MET A 105 26.78 14.01 22.88
N ALA A 106 28.00 13.95 23.41
CA ALA A 106 29.19 13.63 22.64
C ALA A 106 29.49 12.14 22.78
N SER A 107 29.60 11.44 21.66
CA SER A 107 29.87 10.00 21.62
C SER A 107 31.32 9.75 21.21
N GLY A 108 32.00 8.84 21.91
CA GLY A 108 33.37 8.40 21.65
C GLY A 108 33.44 6.97 21.10
N LYS A 109 34.65 6.43 20.97
CA LYS A 109 34.87 5.04 20.51
C LYS A 109 34.22 4.05 21.47
N GLY A 110 33.67 2.94 20.97
CA GLY A 110 33.04 1.92 21.83
C GLY A 110 31.72 2.35 22.49
N GLY A 111 31.13 3.48 22.08
CA GLY A 111 29.80 3.92 22.54
C GLY A 111 29.79 4.66 23.88
N VAL A 112 30.95 4.95 24.48
CA VAL A 112 31.03 5.82 25.67
C VAL A 112 30.62 7.25 25.31
N ALA A 113 29.93 7.93 26.21
CA ALA A 113 29.39 9.26 25.95
C ALA A 113 29.55 10.20 27.14
N SER A 114 29.64 11.49 26.86
CA SER A 114 29.47 12.57 27.84
C SER A 114 28.34 13.49 27.42
N VAL A 115 27.74 14.17 28.41
CA VAL A 115 26.55 15.00 28.21
C VAL A 115 26.80 16.39 28.79
N ALA A 116 26.36 17.42 28.08
CA ALA A 116 26.30 18.78 28.56
C ALA A 116 24.93 19.38 28.24
N THR A 117 24.53 20.38 29.02
CA THR A 117 23.27 21.09 28.82
C THR A 117 23.51 22.58 28.79
N ILE A 118 22.83 23.27 27.88
CA ILE A 118 22.79 24.74 27.84
C ILE A 118 21.35 25.22 27.71
N GLU A 119 21.09 26.44 28.14
CA GLU A 119 19.82 27.11 27.91
C GLU A 119 19.99 28.20 26.85
N VAL A 120 19.02 28.30 25.94
CA VAL A 120 19.00 29.34 24.92
C VAL A 120 17.64 30.02 24.92
N THR A 121 17.65 31.34 25.11
CA THR A 121 16.46 32.19 24.98
C THR A 121 16.46 32.84 23.60
N VAL A 122 15.48 32.52 22.77
CA VAL A 122 15.40 32.97 21.37
C VAL A 122 13.99 33.44 21.03
N LYS A 123 13.90 34.46 20.17
CA LYS A 123 12.66 35.01 19.63
C LYS A 123 12.32 34.35 18.30
N SER A 124 11.07 33.88 18.16
CA SER A 124 10.51 33.43 16.88
C SER A 124 9.24 34.23 16.57
N ASN A 125 9.13 34.79 15.37
CA ASN A 125 7.99 35.61 14.96
C ASN A 125 7.01 34.88 14.04
N PHE A 126 7.41 33.74 13.48
CA PHE A 126 6.58 33.03 12.52
C PHE A 126 5.51 32.20 13.23
N SER A 127 4.29 32.26 12.69
CA SER A 127 3.17 31.40 13.04
C SER A 127 2.32 31.19 11.80
N ASP A 128 1.65 30.05 11.72
CA ASP A 128 0.71 29.76 10.65
C ASP A 128 -0.45 28.92 11.20
N ASP A 129 -1.20 29.52 12.12
CA ASP A 129 -2.31 28.86 12.82
C ASP A 129 -3.40 28.38 11.86
N GLN A 130 -3.58 29.10 10.74
CA GLN A 130 -4.51 28.67 9.70
C GLN A 130 -4.02 27.39 8.99
N ALA A 131 -2.73 27.22 8.70
CA ALA A 131 -2.22 25.94 8.19
C ALA A 131 -2.42 24.82 9.21
N VAL A 132 -2.14 25.07 10.50
CA VAL A 132 -2.38 24.09 11.57
C VAL A 132 -3.85 23.66 11.60
N GLN A 133 -4.79 24.62 11.56
CA GLN A 133 -6.22 24.35 11.52
C GLN A 133 -6.62 23.54 10.28
N LEU A 134 -6.09 23.88 9.09
CA LEU A 134 -6.39 23.18 7.86
C LEU A 134 -5.81 21.76 7.85
N LEU A 135 -4.58 21.57 8.31
CA LEU A 135 -3.91 20.27 8.42
C LEU A 135 -4.63 19.32 9.35
N THR A 136 -5.18 19.82 10.47
CA THR A 136 -5.68 19.00 11.59
C THR A 136 -7.19 19.01 11.75
N GLY A 137 -7.91 19.94 11.12
CA GLY A 137 -9.32 20.20 11.42
C GLY A 137 -9.57 20.70 12.85
N GLY A 138 -8.53 21.15 13.55
CA GLY A 138 -8.57 21.58 14.95
C GLY A 138 -8.29 20.47 15.97
N THR A 139 -8.26 19.20 15.56
CA THR A 139 -7.91 18.07 16.44
C THR A 139 -7.03 17.06 15.72
N SER A 140 -7.62 16.29 14.81
CA SER A 140 -6.92 15.29 13.99
C SER A 140 -7.63 15.14 12.65
N LYS A 141 -6.85 15.05 11.56
CA LYS A 141 -7.37 14.89 10.20
C LYS A 141 -6.48 13.96 9.39
N LYS A 142 -7.14 13.10 8.60
CA LYS A 142 -6.51 12.16 7.68
C LYS A 142 -6.43 12.74 6.28
N TRP A 143 -5.33 12.43 5.61
CA TRP A 143 -5.01 12.82 4.26
C TRP A 143 -4.57 11.58 3.47
N TYR A 144 -4.97 11.54 2.22
CA TYR A 144 -4.69 10.48 1.26
C TYR A 144 -4.08 11.10 0.02
N TRP A 145 -3.28 10.37 -0.75
CA TRP A 145 -2.89 10.83 -2.09
C TRP A 145 -4.13 11.20 -2.89
N ALA A 146 -4.11 12.33 -3.58
CA ALA A 146 -5.18 12.74 -4.50
C ALA A 146 -5.08 11.95 -5.82
N ALA A 147 -5.03 10.62 -5.73
CA ALA A 147 -4.70 9.71 -6.82
C ALA A 147 -5.60 9.87 -8.06
N SER A 148 -6.83 10.37 -7.92
CA SER A 148 -7.75 10.67 -9.03
C SER A 148 -7.40 11.94 -9.82
N GLU A 149 -6.47 12.77 -9.33
CA GLU A 149 -6.08 14.03 -9.99
C GLU A 149 -4.82 13.86 -10.85
N VAL A 150 -4.75 14.60 -11.96
CA VAL A 150 -3.55 14.64 -12.81
C VAL A 150 -2.43 15.42 -12.10
N GLY A 151 -1.25 14.82 -12.01
CA GLY A 151 -0.08 15.42 -11.37
C GLY A 151 -0.15 15.41 -9.85
N HIS A 152 -0.96 14.53 -9.26
CA HIS A 152 -0.97 14.32 -7.80
C HIS A 152 0.41 13.88 -7.27
N LEU A 153 1.16 13.15 -8.09
CA LEU A 153 2.59 12.94 -7.95
C LEU A 153 3.25 13.53 -9.20
N GLY A 154 4.33 14.27 -9.02
CA GLY A 154 5.09 14.80 -10.15
C GLY A 154 6.45 15.34 -9.76
N VAL A 155 7.27 15.63 -10.76
CA VAL A 155 8.60 16.23 -10.60
C VAL A 155 8.79 17.37 -11.60
N GLY A 156 9.56 18.36 -11.20
CA GLY A 156 9.89 19.52 -12.01
C GLY A 156 11.23 20.13 -11.58
N PRO A 157 11.61 21.26 -12.17
CA PRO A 157 12.84 21.95 -11.83
C PRO A 157 12.80 22.53 -10.40
N ASN A 158 14.00 22.77 -9.88
CA ASN A 158 14.29 23.65 -8.75
C ASN A 158 15.38 24.65 -9.18
N ASP A 159 14.98 25.69 -9.91
CA ASP A 159 15.86 26.71 -10.47
C ASP A 159 15.31 28.14 -10.23
N GLY A 160 16.03 29.15 -10.72
CA GLY A 160 15.63 30.55 -10.57
C GLY A 160 14.55 31.03 -11.56
N ASN A 161 13.93 30.14 -12.34
CA ASN A 161 12.93 30.55 -13.31
C ASN A 161 11.58 30.87 -12.62
N ALA A 162 11.19 32.14 -12.67
CA ALA A 162 9.96 32.64 -12.06
C ALA A 162 8.65 32.11 -12.72
N GLU A 163 8.72 31.48 -13.88
CA GLU A 163 7.54 30.88 -14.52
C GLU A 163 7.36 29.39 -14.14
N LYS A 164 8.31 28.83 -13.39
CA LYS A 164 8.35 27.41 -13.00
C LYS A 164 8.40 27.26 -11.48
N ASN A 165 8.66 26.04 -11.01
CA ASN A 165 8.96 25.71 -9.61
C ASN A 165 7.75 25.58 -8.67
N PHE A 166 6.52 25.85 -9.11
CA PHE A 166 5.29 25.66 -8.33
C PHE A 166 4.31 24.66 -8.98
N ILE A 167 4.72 24.03 -10.09
CA ILE A 167 4.02 22.92 -10.75
C ILE A 167 5.04 21.86 -11.23
N PRO A 168 4.63 20.58 -11.34
CA PRO A 168 5.48 19.51 -11.86
C PRO A 168 5.61 19.55 -13.39
N ASP A 169 6.67 20.19 -13.91
CA ASP A 169 6.87 20.39 -15.36
C ASP A 169 7.50 19.20 -16.11
N TYR A 170 8.26 18.33 -15.44
CA TYR A 170 8.99 17.24 -16.10
C TYR A 170 8.17 15.96 -16.19
N TYR A 171 7.39 15.66 -15.16
CA TYR A 171 6.50 14.51 -15.16
C TYR A 171 5.31 14.76 -14.24
N ARG A 172 4.13 14.31 -14.69
CA ARG A 172 2.85 14.40 -13.97
C ARG A 172 2.17 13.05 -14.06
N ALA A 173 1.96 12.40 -12.92
CA ALA A 173 1.24 11.15 -12.87
C ALA A 173 -0.18 11.32 -13.43
N THR A 174 -0.58 10.40 -14.30
CA THR A 174 -2.00 10.27 -14.67
C THR A 174 -2.83 9.77 -13.48
N PRO A 175 -4.17 9.94 -13.48
CA PRO A 175 -5.00 9.43 -12.40
C PRO A 175 -4.75 7.94 -12.15
N PHE A 176 -4.44 7.60 -10.90
CA PHE A 176 -4.15 6.25 -10.42
C PHE A 176 -2.98 5.54 -11.11
N GLU A 177 -2.04 6.27 -11.72
CA GLU A 177 -0.92 5.68 -12.47
C GLU A 177 -0.10 4.65 -11.68
N LYS A 178 0.04 4.83 -10.36
CA LYS A 178 0.81 3.91 -9.49
C LYS A 178 -0.03 2.77 -8.90
N ALA A 179 -1.25 2.56 -9.36
CA ALA A 179 -2.12 1.51 -8.85
C ALA A 179 -2.04 0.22 -9.68
N GLY A 180 -2.60 -0.87 -9.17
CA GLY A 180 -2.75 -2.13 -9.91
C GLY A 180 -1.46 -2.94 -10.11
N SER A 181 -0.34 -2.50 -9.54
CA SER A 181 0.94 -3.23 -9.55
C SER A 181 1.51 -3.41 -8.15
N PRO A 182 1.98 -4.61 -7.76
CA PRO A 182 2.70 -4.80 -6.49
C PRO A 182 3.94 -3.91 -6.34
N SER A 183 4.56 -3.49 -7.44
CA SER A 183 5.76 -2.64 -7.43
C SER A 183 5.49 -1.16 -7.14
N SER A 184 4.23 -0.70 -7.15
CA SER A 184 3.92 0.74 -6.99
C SER A 184 2.66 1.04 -6.18
N SER A 185 1.75 0.08 -6.01
CA SER A 185 0.43 0.31 -5.39
C SER A 185 0.50 0.71 -3.92
N CYS A 186 1.59 0.38 -3.21
CA CYS A 186 1.77 0.78 -1.82
C CYS A 186 1.71 2.31 -1.62
N LEU A 187 1.98 3.11 -2.67
CA LEU A 187 1.86 4.56 -2.61
C LEU A 187 0.44 4.99 -2.21
N TYR A 188 -0.59 4.39 -2.80
CA TYR A 188 -1.98 4.80 -2.60
C TYR A 188 -2.63 4.19 -1.36
N GLU A 189 -1.94 3.28 -0.66
CA GLU A 189 -2.38 2.77 0.65
C GLU A 189 -1.99 3.67 1.82
N ASN A 190 -1.25 4.76 1.55
CA ASN A 190 -0.79 5.67 2.60
C ASN A 190 -1.97 6.43 3.25
N VAL A 191 -1.95 6.47 4.58
CA VAL A 191 -2.81 7.33 5.40
C VAL A 191 -1.92 8.28 6.20
N LEU A 192 -1.96 9.56 5.82
CA LEU A 192 -1.20 10.63 6.47
C LEU A 192 -2.11 11.27 7.52
N THR A 193 -1.75 11.19 8.80
CA THR A 193 -2.55 11.76 9.89
C THR A 193 -1.82 12.92 10.52
N PHE A 194 -2.42 14.11 10.46
CA PHE A 194 -1.96 15.28 11.22
C PHE A 194 -2.86 15.46 12.44
N SER A 195 -2.25 15.71 13.61
CA SER A 195 -2.98 15.91 14.86
C SER A 195 -2.37 16.99 15.74
N LEU A 196 -3.17 17.55 16.63
CA LEU A 196 -2.73 18.45 17.71
C LEU A 196 -2.70 17.70 19.04
N VAL A 197 -1.54 17.72 19.70
CA VAL A 197 -1.36 17.22 21.06
C VAL A 197 -0.86 18.38 21.92
N GLY A 198 -1.77 19.03 22.65
CA GLY A 198 -1.52 20.37 23.19
C GLY A 198 -1.24 21.36 22.05
N ASP A 199 -0.16 22.12 22.16
CA ASP A 199 0.28 23.09 21.13
C ASP A 199 1.19 22.46 20.06
N GLN A 200 1.41 21.14 20.11
CA GLN A 200 2.33 20.47 19.19
C GLN A 200 1.59 19.85 18.01
N LEU A 201 1.96 20.28 16.80
CA LEU A 201 1.56 19.61 15.57
C LEU A 201 2.33 18.28 15.43
N LYS A 202 1.58 17.19 15.31
CA LYS A 202 2.08 15.83 15.16
C LYS A 202 1.70 15.26 13.81
N TYR A 203 2.49 14.31 13.34
CA TYR A 203 2.29 13.61 12.09
C TYR A 203 2.55 12.11 12.24
N GLU A 204 1.73 11.29 11.60
CA GLU A 204 1.95 9.86 11.48
C GLU A 204 1.64 9.40 10.04
N LEU A 205 2.50 8.54 9.51
CA LEU A 205 2.32 7.87 8.23
C LEU A 205 1.99 6.40 8.48
N ASP A 206 0.76 5.98 8.23
CA ASP A 206 0.43 4.56 8.06
C ASP A 206 0.59 4.19 6.59
N ASN A 207 1.62 3.41 6.28
CA ASN A 207 1.96 2.97 4.93
C ASN A 207 1.69 1.48 4.71
N GLY A 208 1.00 0.79 5.63
CA GLY A 208 0.72 -0.63 5.51
C GLY A 208 1.98 -1.52 5.51
N GLY A 209 3.12 -1.01 5.97
CA GLY A 209 4.40 -1.76 6.03
C GLY A 209 5.26 -1.67 4.77
N ALA A 210 4.81 -0.97 3.72
CA ALA A 210 5.59 -0.76 2.49
C ALA A 210 5.65 0.72 2.13
N THR A 211 6.80 1.18 1.64
CA THR A 211 7.01 2.56 1.21
C THR A 211 7.38 2.59 -0.26
N PHE A 212 6.82 3.53 -1.01
CA PHE A 212 7.28 3.81 -2.37
C PHE A 212 8.57 4.62 -2.28
N PHE A 213 9.67 4.09 -2.81
CA PHE A 213 10.99 4.68 -2.77
C PHE A 213 11.39 5.21 -4.13
N ASN A 214 12.05 6.37 -4.14
CA ASN A 214 12.86 6.72 -5.27
C ASN A 214 14.06 5.76 -5.33
N LYS A 215 14.40 5.26 -6.53
CA LYS A 215 15.41 4.20 -6.70
C LYS A 215 16.76 4.54 -6.08
N ASP A 216 17.14 5.83 -6.08
CA ASP A 216 18.45 6.28 -5.60
C ASP A 216 18.57 6.21 -4.06
N PHE A 217 17.44 6.01 -3.36
CA PHE A 217 17.36 5.91 -1.91
C PHE A 217 16.95 4.54 -1.38
N ALA A 218 16.74 3.55 -2.25
CA ALA A 218 16.30 2.21 -1.85
C ALA A 218 17.23 1.56 -0.79
N SER A 219 18.52 1.93 -0.79
CA SER A 219 19.52 1.46 0.17
C SER A 219 19.20 1.83 1.61
N VAL A 220 18.42 2.89 1.85
CA VAL A 220 17.91 3.26 3.20
C VAL A 220 17.02 2.14 3.77
N ALA A 221 16.28 1.45 2.91
CA ALA A 221 15.47 0.28 3.27
C ALA A 221 16.22 -1.05 3.10
N GLY A 222 17.54 -1.01 2.85
CA GLY A 222 18.33 -2.22 2.56
C GLY A 222 17.99 -2.88 1.23
N ALA A 223 17.36 -2.15 0.30
CA ALA A 223 16.97 -2.64 -1.03
C ALA A 223 17.79 -2.00 -2.15
N THR A 224 17.76 -2.64 -3.32
CA THR A 224 18.30 -2.09 -4.57
C THR A 224 17.17 -2.12 -5.60
N LEU A 225 16.91 -0.99 -6.23
CA LEU A 225 15.88 -0.87 -7.25
C LEU A 225 16.46 -0.37 -8.58
N THR A 226 15.91 -0.85 -9.68
CA THR A 226 16.22 -0.36 -11.03
C THR A 226 15.37 0.85 -11.43
N GLU A 227 14.20 1.00 -10.79
CA GLU A 227 13.24 2.09 -10.97
C GLU A 227 12.52 2.39 -9.64
N ASP A 228 11.78 3.50 -9.56
CA ASP A 228 11.07 3.86 -8.33
C ASP A 228 10.01 2.78 -8.00
N GLY A 229 9.95 2.35 -6.74
CA GLY A 229 9.24 1.13 -6.39
C GLY A 229 8.91 0.95 -4.92
N CYS A 230 7.93 0.10 -4.64
CA CYS A 230 7.51 -0.32 -3.32
C CYS A 230 8.55 -1.26 -2.69
N VAL A 231 8.97 -0.92 -1.48
CA VAL A 231 9.88 -1.71 -0.66
C VAL A 231 9.25 -1.94 0.70
N ALA A 232 9.45 -3.14 1.27
CA ALA A 232 9.09 -3.42 2.65
C ALA A 232 9.87 -2.50 3.60
N TYR A 233 9.21 -1.46 4.08
CA TYR A 233 9.77 -0.44 4.95
C TYR A 233 8.62 0.22 5.71
N ASN A 234 8.55 -0.03 7.01
CA ASN A 234 7.50 0.51 7.86
C ASN A 234 7.91 1.89 8.38
N ALA A 235 7.11 2.91 8.05
CA ALA A 235 7.35 4.30 8.44
C ALA A 235 6.51 4.75 9.64
N LYS A 236 5.78 3.83 10.29
CA LYS A 236 4.94 4.12 11.46
C LYS A 236 5.76 4.75 12.59
N GLY A 237 5.09 5.62 13.34
CA GLY A 237 5.67 6.35 14.46
C GLY A 237 5.34 7.83 14.37
N VAL A 238 4.90 8.38 15.50
CA VAL A 238 4.52 9.78 15.62
C VAL A 238 5.76 10.68 15.50
N LYS A 239 5.69 11.65 14.59
CA LYS A 239 6.68 12.70 14.36
C LYS A 239 6.16 14.03 14.87
N THR A 240 7.08 14.91 15.25
CA THR A 240 6.76 16.33 15.48
C THR A 240 6.91 17.09 14.16
N VAL A 241 5.96 17.98 13.87
CA VAL A 241 6.00 18.86 12.70
C VAL A 241 6.22 20.29 13.16
N LEU A 242 7.28 20.93 12.68
CA LEU A 242 7.57 22.34 12.94
C LEU A 242 7.31 23.17 11.68
N LEU A 243 6.51 24.22 11.81
CA LEU A 243 6.24 25.16 10.73
C LEU A 243 7.26 26.30 10.74
N SER A 244 7.81 26.63 9.57
CA SER A 244 8.75 27.74 9.38
C SER A 244 8.42 28.53 8.11
N PRO A 245 8.93 29.77 7.95
CA PRO A 245 8.89 30.44 6.65
C PRO A 245 9.56 29.57 5.58
N SER A 246 8.99 29.55 4.38
CA SER A 246 9.63 28.95 3.20
C SER A 246 10.80 29.82 2.74
N GLU A 247 11.89 29.17 2.38
CA GLU A 247 13.09 29.77 1.79
C GLU A 247 13.32 29.20 0.37
N SER A 248 12.27 28.67 -0.25
CA SER A 248 12.36 28.04 -1.56
C SER A 248 12.58 29.07 -2.67
N VAL A 249 13.00 28.60 -3.84
CA VAL A 249 13.08 29.42 -5.06
C VAL A 249 11.71 30.00 -5.47
N VAL A 250 10.59 29.41 -5.03
CA VAL A 250 9.24 29.94 -5.28
C VAL A 250 9.03 31.25 -4.53
N MET A 251 9.56 31.35 -3.30
CA MET A 251 9.49 32.58 -2.49
C MET A 251 10.31 33.73 -3.08
N ALA A 252 11.30 33.45 -3.93
CA ALA A 252 12.06 34.48 -4.63
C ALA A 252 11.26 35.15 -5.77
N ASN A 253 10.11 34.58 -6.15
CA ASN A 253 9.26 35.12 -7.20
C ASN A 253 8.49 36.36 -6.70
N PRO A 254 8.47 37.49 -7.44
CA PRO A 254 7.62 38.62 -7.10
C PRO A 254 6.11 38.29 -6.96
N LYS A 255 5.63 37.22 -7.60
CA LYS A 255 4.25 36.73 -7.52
C LYS A 255 4.08 35.51 -6.60
N HIS A 256 5.04 35.26 -5.69
CA HIS A 256 5.03 34.06 -4.84
C HIS A 256 3.72 33.88 -4.06
N ALA A 257 3.05 34.97 -3.68
CA ALA A 257 1.78 34.93 -2.94
C ALA A 257 0.64 34.23 -3.70
N GLU A 258 0.73 34.12 -5.03
CA GLU A 258 -0.22 33.38 -5.88
C GLU A 258 0.20 31.91 -6.08
N GLN A 259 1.42 31.53 -5.68
CA GLN A 259 2.07 30.28 -6.04
C GLN A 259 2.37 29.37 -4.84
N THR A 260 2.63 29.98 -3.69
CA THR A 260 2.97 29.28 -2.45
C THR A 260 2.33 29.95 -1.25
N ARG A 261 2.02 29.16 -0.23
CA ARG A 261 1.63 29.68 1.09
C ARG A 261 2.79 30.38 1.79
N GLY A 262 4.03 30.03 1.43
CA GLY A 262 5.23 30.52 2.09
C GLY A 262 5.53 29.85 3.43
N THR A 263 4.96 28.66 3.68
CA THR A 263 5.14 27.87 4.90
C THR A 263 5.77 26.53 4.58
N THR A 264 6.80 26.14 5.34
CA THR A 264 7.45 24.84 5.24
C THR A 264 7.14 24.00 6.47
N MET A 265 6.73 22.75 6.25
CA MET A 265 6.63 21.72 7.26
C MET A 265 7.96 20.98 7.39
N ASN A 266 8.50 20.89 8.61
CA ASN A 266 9.72 20.15 8.90
C ASN A 266 9.38 19.01 9.86
N PHE A 267 9.65 17.76 9.44
CA PHE A 267 9.29 16.55 10.17
C PHE A 267 10.49 16.04 10.98
N SER A 268 10.28 15.72 12.26
CA SER A 268 11.32 15.12 13.10
C SER A 268 11.67 13.69 12.65
N ASP A 269 12.85 13.21 13.08
CA ASP A 269 13.26 11.81 13.00
C ASP A 269 13.13 11.19 11.59
N GLY A 270 13.49 11.96 10.56
CA GLY A 270 13.44 11.53 9.17
C GLY A 270 12.03 11.34 8.62
N GLY A 271 10.99 11.91 9.24
CA GLY A 271 9.61 11.81 8.77
C GLY A 271 9.45 12.32 7.34
N PHE A 272 8.57 11.69 6.57
CA PHE A 272 8.33 11.99 5.16
C PHE A 272 6.87 11.75 4.78
N MET A 273 6.45 12.29 3.63
CA MET A 273 5.06 12.28 3.15
C MET A 273 4.86 11.27 2.00
N GLY A 274 4.79 9.99 2.36
CA GLY A 274 4.41 8.88 1.48
C GLY A 274 5.51 8.38 0.54
N TYR A 275 5.96 9.23 -0.39
CA TYR A 275 7.04 8.92 -1.32
C TYR A 275 8.40 9.32 -0.73
N TYR A 276 9.32 8.37 -0.60
CA TYR A 276 10.64 8.62 -0.01
C TYR A 276 11.64 9.12 -1.06
N ILE A 277 12.04 10.39 -0.92
CA ILE A 277 12.98 11.10 -1.80
C ILE A 277 14.21 11.65 -1.04
N GLY A 278 14.48 11.10 0.15
CA GLY A 278 15.57 11.53 1.02
C GLY A 278 15.38 12.92 1.64
N GLN A 279 14.13 13.29 1.96
CA GLN A 279 13.78 14.59 2.52
C GLN A 279 12.75 14.51 3.65
N SER A 280 12.82 15.49 4.54
CA SER A 280 11.91 15.66 5.67
C SER A 280 11.38 17.10 5.80
N SER A 281 11.51 17.89 4.74
CA SER A 281 11.01 19.26 4.66
C SER A 281 10.15 19.43 3.41
N TYR A 282 8.94 19.95 3.60
CA TYR A 282 7.93 20.11 2.56
C TYR A 282 7.32 21.51 2.61
N GLU A 283 7.52 22.30 1.57
CA GLU A 283 6.86 23.57 1.38
C GLU A 283 5.38 23.34 1.05
N ILE A 284 4.47 24.04 1.74
CA ILE A 284 3.05 24.07 1.41
C ILE A 284 2.87 25.06 0.26
N LEU A 285 2.60 24.56 -0.94
CA LEU A 285 2.24 25.43 -2.07
C LEU A 285 0.80 25.93 -1.90
N SER A 286 -0.12 25.03 -1.57
CA SER A 286 -1.51 25.38 -1.26
C SER A 286 -2.13 24.38 -0.29
N ILE A 287 -3.08 24.85 0.52
CA ILE A 287 -3.89 24.01 1.39
C ILE A 287 -5.27 24.63 1.57
N THR A 288 -6.30 23.80 1.47
CA THR A 288 -7.70 24.09 1.76
C THR A 288 -8.21 23.10 2.79
N GLU A 289 -9.52 23.11 3.08
CA GLU A 289 -10.12 22.16 4.02
C GLU A 289 -9.91 20.70 3.62
N ASN A 290 -9.93 20.42 2.31
CA ASN A 290 -9.97 19.09 1.73
C ASN A 290 -8.88 18.77 0.72
N ARG A 291 -7.98 19.71 0.39
CA ARG A 291 -6.91 19.52 -0.60
C ARG A 291 -5.61 20.20 -0.18
N MET A 292 -4.48 19.54 -0.36
CA MET A 292 -3.15 20.05 -0.03
C MET A 292 -2.18 19.73 -1.15
N THR A 293 -1.40 20.71 -1.61
CA THR A 293 -0.27 20.48 -2.51
C THR A 293 1.02 20.96 -1.83
N VAL A 294 2.00 20.07 -1.79
CA VAL A 294 3.31 20.33 -1.20
C VAL A 294 4.43 20.12 -2.20
N ARG A 295 5.58 20.74 -1.93
CA ARG A 295 6.80 20.68 -2.72
C ARG A 295 7.99 20.30 -1.84
N ALA A 296 8.86 19.42 -2.32
CA ALA A 296 10.11 19.08 -1.65
C ALA A 296 11.26 18.94 -2.66
N VAL A 297 12.41 19.52 -2.35
CA VAL A 297 13.62 19.44 -3.20
C VAL A 297 14.34 18.13 -2.92
N MET A 298 14.56 17.29 -3.92
CA MET A 298 15.11 15.93 -3.74
C MET A 298 16.44 15.91 -2.97
N GLY A 299 16.61 14.93 -2.08
CA GLY A 299 17.89 14.71 -1.39
C GLY A 299 19.01 14.43 -2.40
N GLY A 300 20.22 14.95 -2.18
CA GLY A 300 21.36 14.70 -3.07
C GLY A 300 21.26 15.27 -4.49
N ASN A 301 20.10 15.78 -4.92
CA ASN A 301 19.90 16.41 -6.21
C ASN A 301 19.07 17.69 -6.09
N PRO A 302 19.72 18.84 -5.81
CA PRO A 302 19.01 20.10 -5.59
C PRO A 302 18.39 20.69 -6.87
N ALA A 303 18.61 20.10 -8.06
CA ALA A 303 17.99 20.58 -9.29
C ALA A 303 16.56 20.07 -9.49
N LEU A 304 16.11 19.10 -8.69
CA LEU A 304 14.80 18.48 -8.81
C LEU A 304 13.91 18.80 -7.61
N ALA A 305 12.68 19.20 -7.88
CA ALA A 305 11.62 19.30 -6.88
C ALA A 305 10.48 18.34 -7.20
N TRP A 306 10.03 17.63 -6.19
CA TRP A 306 8.88 16.74 -6.22
C TRP A 306 7.65 17.45 -5.66
N TYR A 307 6.51 17.18 -6.28
CA TYR A 307 5.22 17.80 -5.99
C TYR A 307 4.24 16.70 -5.62
N HIS A 308 3.66 16.80 -4.42
CA HIS A 308 2.70 15.84 -3.91
C HIS A 308 1.37 16.54 -3.64
N THR A 309 0.27 15.95 -4.08
CA THR A 309 -1.08 16.43 -3.79
C THR A 309 -1.84 15.38 -2.98
N PHE A 310 -2.47 15.85 -1.92
CA PHE A 310 -3.26 15.06 -0.99
C PHE A 310 -4.69 15.62 -0.87
N THR A 311 -5.60 14.75 -0.46
CA THR A 311 -7.02 15.04 -0.23
C THR A 311 -7.50 14.40 1.07
N THR A 312 -8.56 14.94 1.68
CA THR A 312 -9.17 14.35 2.88
C THR A 312 -10.16 13.23 2.57
N VAL A 313 -10.52 13.04 1.30
CA VAL A 313 -11.42 11.96 0.85
C VAL A 313 -10.58 10.91 0.16
N LYS A 314 -10.46 9.70 0.73
CA LYS A 314 -9.69 8.60 0.11
C LYS A 314 -10.20 8.38 -1.31
N PRO A 315 -9.38 8.64 -2.36
CA PRO A 315 -9.84 8.45 -3.72
C PRO A 315 -10.14 6.99 -3.96
N ASN A 316 -11.27 6.76 -4.61
CA ASN A 316 -11.64 5.45 -5.07
C ASN A 316 -11.35 5.37 -6.57
N GLN A 317 -10.66 4.33 -7.03
CA GLN A 317 -10.48 4.03 -8.47
C GLN A 317 -11.82 3.86 -9.22
N ASN A 318 -12.92 3.85 -8.47
CA ASN A 318 -14.28 3.71 -8.97
C ASN A 318 -14.91 5.03 -9.48
N THR A 319 -14.21 6.17 -9.50
CA THR A 319 -14.81 7.41 -10.04
C THR A 319 -14.95 7.33 -11.57
N GLY A 320 -16.11 6.85 -12.01
CA GLY A 320 -16.47 6.62 -13.41
C GLY A 320 -17.40 5.41 -13.63
N THR A 321 -17.67 4.59 -12.60
CA THR A 321 -18.66 3.52 -12.73
C THR A 321 -20.06 4.10 -12.78
N THR A 322 -20.76 3.87 -13.89
CA THR A 322 -22.22 3.78 -13.91
C THR A 322 -22.64 2.88 -12.75
N ASP A 323 -23.20 3.46 -11.69
CA ASP A 323 -23.76 2.67 -10.60
C ASP A 323 -25.17 2.26 -10.99
N TYR A 324 -25.30 1.01 -11.41
CA TYR A 324 -26.56 0.38 -11.71
C TYR A 324 -27.30 0.11 -10.40
N THR A 325 -28.41 0.81 -10.19
CA THR A 325 -29.15 0.77 -8.91
C THR A 325 -30.54 0.19 -9.06
N LYS A 326 -31.07 0.05 -10.28
CA LYS A 326 -32.40 -0.52 -10.49
C LYS A 326 -32.29 -2.03 -10.50
N LEU A 327 -32.78 -2.69 -9.45
CA LEU A 327 -32.87 -4.15 -9.41
C LEU A 327 -33.78 -4.64 -10.55
N VAL A 328 -33.26 -5.51 -11.41
CA VAL A 328 -33.98 -6.07 -12.57
C VAL A 328 -34.18 -7.57 -12.50
N TRP A 329 -33.35 -8.28 -11.74
CA TRP A 329 -33.48 -9.72 -11.52
C TRP A 329 -32.81 -10.12 -10.20
N SER A 330 -33.38 -11.10 -9.50
CA SER A 330 -32.80 -11.61 -8.26
C SER A 330 -33.32 -12.98 -7.87
N ASP A 331 -32.55 -13.67 -7.04
CA ASP A 331 -33.00 -14.79 -6.22
C ASP A 331 -32.44 -14.62 -4.80
N ASP A 332 -33.33 -14.48 -3.82
CA ASP A 332 -32.98 -14.37 -2.39
C ASP A 332 -33.07 -15.74 -1.67
N PHE A 333 -33.30 -16.84 -2.41
CA PHE A 333 -33.27 -18.22 -1.88
C PHE A 333 -34.12 -18.47 -0.62
N ASN A 334 -35.27 -17.80 -0.53
CA ASN A 334 -36.18 -17.86 0.63
C ASN A 334 -37.18 -19.02 0.61
N THR A 335 -37.14 -19.90 -0.39
CA THR A 335 -38.04 -21.05 -0.51
C THR A 335 -37.26 -22.36 -0.42
N ASP A 336 -37.42 -23.07 0.71
CA ASP A 336 -36.75 -24.35 0.93
C ASP A 336 -37.12 -25.38 -0.15
N GLY A 337 -36.14 -26.15 -0.62
CA GLY A 337 -36.30 -27.19 -1.63
C GLY A 337 -35.28 -27.10 -2.76
N ALA A 338 -35.67 -27.51 -3.96
CA ALA A 338 -34.82 -27.36 -5.13
C ALA A 338 -34.75 -25.87 -5.57
N PRO A 339 -33.64 -25.41 -6.16
CA PRO A 339 -33.55 -24.10 -6.80
C PRO A 339 -34.73 -23.82 -7.74
N ASP A 340 -35.20 -22.56 -7.75
CA ASP A 340 -36.37 -22.14 -8.52
C ASP A 340 -36.19 -22.48 -10.02
N PRO A 341 -37.01 -23.38 -10.60
CA PRO A 341 -36.88 -23.78 -11.98
C PRO A 341 -37.26 -22.68 -12.97
N ALA A 342 -37.88 -21.58 -12.54
CA ALA A 342 -38.04 -20.39 -13.37
C ALA A 342 -36.73 -19.59 -13.52
N LYS A 343 -35.76 -19.79 -12.62
CA LYS A 343 -34.49 -19.04 -12.56
C LYS A 343 -33.24 -19.88 -12.88
N TRP A 344 -33.25 -21.17 -12.50
CA TRP A 344 -32.04 -22.01 -12.53
C TRP A 344 -32.24 -23.34 -13.26
N GLY A 345 -31.40 -23.61 -14.25
CA GLY A 345 -31.20 -24.94 -14.85
C GLY A 345 -29.91 -25.59 -14.34
N TYR A 346 -29.58 -26.78 -14.84
CA TYR A 346 -28.41 -27.55 -14.43
C TYR A 346 -27.60 -28.02 -15.63
N ASP A 347 -26.27 -27.98 -15.51
CA ASP A 347 -25.40 -28.87 -16.29
C ASP A 347 -25.19 -30.17 -15.50
N LEU A 348 -25.32 -31.31 -16.20
CA LEU A 348 -25.23 -32.65 -15.59
C LEU A 348 -24.14 -33.48 -16.25
N GLY A 349 -23.51 -34.36 -15.47
CA GLY A 349 -22.53 -35.33 -15.97
C GLY A 349 -21.11 -35.11 -15.42
N ASN A 350 -20.18 -35.95 -15.87
CA ASN A 350 -18.81 -36.08 -15.35
C ASN A 350 -17.72 -35.95 -16.42
N GLY A 351 -17.99 -35.23 -17.50
CA GLY A 351 -17.10 -35.09 -18.67
C GLY A 351 -15.93 -34.12 -18.50
N GLY A 352 -15.58 -33.74 -17.26
CA GLY A 352 -14.43 -32.89 -16.94
C GLY A 352 -14.50 -31.43 -17.41
N PHE A 353 -15.61 -31.00 -17.99
CA PHE A 353 -16.03 -29.61 -18.21
C PHE A 353 -14.98 -28.66 -18.82
N GLY A 354 -14.07 -29.20 -19.64
CA GLY A 354 -13.01 -28.45 -20.32
C GLY A 354 -11.71 -28.32 -19.54
N ASN A 355 -11.69 -28.71 -18.25
CA ASN A 355 -10.58 -28.44 -17.34
C ASN A 355 -10.05 -29.68 -16.59
N ASN A 356 -10.30 -30.89 -17.10
CA ASN A 356 -9.95 -32.15 -16.42
C ASN A 356 -10.56 -32.28 -15.00
N GLU A 357 -11.71 -31.65 -14.80
CA GLU A 357 -12.43 -31.66 -13.52
C GLU A 357 -12.88 -33.08 -13.14
N GLN A 358 -12.91 -33.35 -11.83
CA GLN A 358 -13.07 -34.71 -11.31
C GLN A 358 -14.48 -35.01 -10.80
N GLN A 359 -15.40 -34.05 -10.74
CA GLN A 359 -16.77 -34.28 -10.24
C GLN A 359 -17.76 -34.76 -11.30
N ASN A 360 -18.80 -35.45 -10.85
CA ASN A 360 -20.08 -35.56 -11.55
C ASN A 360 -21.04 -34.46 -11.07
N TYR A 361 -21.43 -33.52 -11.93
CA TYR A 361 -22.47 -32.55 -11.59
C TYR A 361 -23.85 -33.21 -11.62
N THR A 362 -24.63 -32.98 -10.56
CA THR A 362 -25.98 -33.54 -10.40
C THR A 362 -26.99 -32.46 -10.00
N ASN A 363 -28.28 -32.79 -10.08
CA ASN A 363 -29.38 -32.02 -9.50
C ASN A 363 -29.93 -32.70 -8.22
N SER A 364 -29.15 -33.57 -7.57
CA SER A 364 -29.55 -34.21 -6.32
C SER A 364 -29.62 -33.19 -5.19
N ALA A 365 -30.61 -33.32 -4.32
CA ALA A 365 -30.75 -32.51 -3.10
C ALA A 365 -29.53 -32.60 -2.15
N THR A 366 -28.68 -33.63 -2.32
CA THR A 366 -27.42 -33.77 -1.59
C THR A 366 -26.29 -32.90 -2.13
N ASN A 367 -26.37 -32.44 -3.38
CA ASN A 367 -25.40 -31.55 -4.00
C ASN A 367 -25.91 -30.12 -4.15
N VAL A 368 -27.22 -29.93 -4.25
CA VAL A 368 -27.83 -28.61 -4.42
C VAL A 368 -29.18 -28.54 -3.72
N ILE A 369 -29.32 -27.60 -2.79
CA ILE A 369 -30.56 -27.36 -2.06
C ILE A 369 -30.66 -25.90 -1.62
N VAL A 370 -31.86 -25.35 -1.68
CA VAL A 370 -32.21 -24.12 -0.97
C VAL A 370 -32.71 -24.52 0.41
N GLN A 371 -32.06 -24.03 1.45
CA GLN A 371 -32.43 -24.35 2.83
C GLN A 371 -32.00 -23.26 3.80
N GLY A 372 -32.95 -22.74 4.58
CA GLY A 372 -32.66 -21.78 5.64
C GLY A 372 -32.26 -20.40 5.08
N GLY A 373 -32.92 -19.97 4.01
CA GLY A 373 -32.70 -18.67 3.36
C GLY A 373 -31.47 -18.61 2.46
N MET A 374 -30.88 -19.76 2.09
CA MET A 374 -29.64 -19.81 1.31
C MET A 374 -29.65 -20.98 0.33
N LEU A 375 -29.03 -20.78 -0.84
CA LEU A 375 -28.62 -21.85 -1.74
C LEU A 375 -27.33 -22.48 -1.23
N LYS A 376 -27.27 -23.81 -1.22
CA LYS A 376 -26.08 -24.59 -0.87
C LYS A 376 -25.68 -25.45 -2.06
N ILE A 377 -24.48 -25.25 -2.57
CA ILE A 377 -23.84 -26.12 -3.56
C ILE A 377 -22.75 -26.91 -2.85
N THR A 378 -22.97 -28.21 -2.65
CA THR A 378 -22.09 -29.09 -1.88
C THR A 378 -21.32 -30.03 -2.79
N ALA A 379 -20.01 -29.87 -2.81
CA ALA A 379 -19.09 -30.86 -3.38
C ALA A 379 -18.83 -31.97 -2.36
N LYS A 380 -18.84 -33.24 -2.81
CA LYS A 380 -18.74 -34.41 -1.95
C LYS A 380 -17.82 -35.46 -2.55
N LYS A 381 -17.10 -36.20 -1.70
CA LYS A 381 -16.42 -37.43 -2.05
C LYS A 381 -17.40 -38.60 -1.95
N GLU A 382 -17.95 -39.00 -3.08
CA GLU A 382 -18.87 -40.13 -3.20
C GLU A 382 -18.85 -40.68 -4.63
N ALA A 383 -19.07 -41.99 -4.77
CA ALA A 383 -19.22 -42.60 -6.08
C ALA A 383 -20.51 -42.07 -6.75
N SER A 384 -20.38 -41.36 -7.86
CA SER A 384 -21.50 -40.74 -8.57
C SER A 384 -21.23 -40.68 -10.08
N GLY A 385 -22.11 -41.27 -10.88
CA GLY A 385 -22.03 -41.19 -12.35
C GLY A 385 -20.74 -41.73 -12.98
N GLY A 386 -19.95 -42.54 -12.27
CA GLY A 386 -18.62 -43.00 -12.72
C GLY A 386 -17.45 -42.11 -12.27
N SER A 387 -17.70 -41.09 -11.46
CA SER A 387 -16.70 -40.29 -10.75
C SER A 387 -16.65 -40.67 -9.25
N ASN A 388 -15.55 -40.31 -8.58
CA ASN A 388 -15.37 -40.39 -7.12
C ASN A 388 -15.86 -39.15 -6.36
N TYR A 389 -16.33 -38.13 -7.08
CA TYR A 389 -16.83 -36.89 -6.51
C TYR A 389 -18.14 -36.47 -7.17
N SER A 390 -19.00 -35.80 -6.41
CA SER A 390 -20.23 -35.19 -6.91
C SER A 390 -20.29 -33.72 -6.53
N SER A 391 -21.01 -32.92 -7.30
CA SER A 391 -21.27 -31.50 -7.02
C SER A 391 -22.50 -31.03 -7.80
N ALA A 392 -22.75 -29.72 -7.88
CA ALA A 392 -23.73 -29.13 -8.78
C ALA A 392 -23.17 -27.92 -9.56
N ARG A 393 -23.74 -27.70 -10.74
CA ARG A 393 -23.49 -26.54 -11.61
C ARG A 393 -24.82 -25.99 -12.10
N LEU A 394 -25.23 -24.85 -11.54
CA LEU A 394 -26.46 -24.16 -11.90
C LEU A 394 -26.17 -23.14 -12.98
N LYS A 395 -27.15 -22.89 -13.84
CA LYS A 395 -27.08 -21.84 -14.87
C LYS A 395 -28.40 -21.11 -15.03
N SER A 396 -28.35 -19.81 -15.31
CA SER A 396 -29.53 -19.02 -15.70
C SER A 396 -29.82 -19.08 -17.21
N GLU A 397 -29.08 -19.91 -17.96
CA GLU A 397 -29.25 -20.11 -19.40
C GLU A 397 -30.70 -20.46 -19.76
N GLY A 398 -31.25 -19.77 -20.78
CA GLY A 398 -32.63 -19.95 -21.23
C GLY A 398 -33.68 -19.39 -20.26
N LYS A 399 -33.26 -18.74 -19.16
CA LYS A 399 -34.14 -18.21 -18.11
C LYS A 399 -33.90 -16.72 -17.87
N TYR A 400 -32.63 -16.33 -17.76
CA TYR A 400 -32.22 -14.93 -17.66
C TYR A 400 -30.82 -14.74 -18.25
N ALA A 401 -30.73 -13.82 -19.21
CA ALA A 401 -29.49 -13.31 -19.78
C ALA A 401 -29.64 -11.80 -19.98
N PHE A 402 -28.55 -11.07 -19.88
CA PHE A 402 -28.56 -9.61 -19.90
C PHE A 402 -27.23 -9.05 -20.40
N THR A 403 -27.26 -7.82 -20.90
CA THR A 403 -26.06 -7.05 -21.28
C THR A 403 -25.90 -5.87 -20.33
N TYR A 404 -24.71 -5.72 -19.75
CA TYR A 404 -24.35 -4.67 -18.77
C TYR A 404 -25.17 -4.71 -17.49
N GLY A 405 -24.63 -4.10 -16.44
CA GLY A 405 -25.27 -3.99 -15.15
C GLY A 405 -24.29 -4.18 -14.01
N LYS A 406 -24.85 -4.25 -12.81
CA LYS A 406 -24.14 -4.69 -11.61
C LYS A 406 -24.67 -6.05 -11.21
N VAL A 407 -23.78 -7.02 -11.01
CA VAL A 407 -24.12 -8.31 -10.40
C VAL A 407 -23.56 -8.31 -8.99
N GLU A 408 -24.37 -8.76 -8.03
CA GLU A 408 -23.94 -9.01 -6.65
C GLU A 408 -24.34 -10.41 -6.25
N VAL A 409 -23.38 -11.18 -5.78
CA VAL A 409 -23.59 -12.52 -5.20
C VAL A 409 -23.00 -12.54 -3.81
N ARG A 410 -23.85 -12.67 -2.80
CA ARG A 410 -23.40 -12.75 -1.41
C ARG A 410 -23.20 -14.21 -1.04
N ALA A 411 -21.94 -14.61 -0.85
CA ALA A 411 -21.59 -16.01 -0.66
C ALA A 411 -20.48 -16.23 0.37
N LYS A 412 -20.44 -17.46 0.90
CA LYS A 412 -19.37 -18.02 1.73
C LYS A 412 -18.82 -19.25 1.01
N LEU A 413 -17.50 -19.34 0.87
CA LEU A 413 -16.84 -20.30 0.00
C LEU A 413 -16.48 -21.61 0.72
N PRO A 414 -16.39 -22.74 -0.01
CA PRO A 414 -15.95 -24.01 0.55
C PRO A 414 -14.49 -23.98 1.02
N ILE A 415 -14.13 -24.96 1.85
CA ILE A 415 -12.76 -25.28 2.25
C ILE A 415 -12.33 -26.62 1.66
N GLY A 416 -11.01 -26.87 1.69
CA GLY A 416 -10.41 -28.16 1.39
C GLY A 416 -9.62 -28.15 0.09
N GLY A 417 -8.41 -28.71 0.13
CA GLY A 417 -7.56 -28.78 -1.05
C GLY A 417 -8.28 -29.46 -2.22
N GLY A 418 -8.26 -28.81 -3.38
CA GLY A 418 -8.91 -29.27 -4.60
C GLY A 418 -10.34 -28.77 -4.84
N THR A 419 -10.98 -28.06 -3.91
CA THR A 419 -12.26 -27.39 -4.24
C THR A 419 -12.01 -26.19 -5.14
N TRP A 420 -12.88 -25.97 -6.13
CA TRP A 420 -12.86 -24.81 -7.03
C TRP A 420 -14.27 -24.24 -7.19
N PRO A 421 -14.76 -23.44 -6.22
CA PRO A 421 -15.97 -22.65 -6.37
C PRO A 421 -15.81 -21.56 -7.44
N ALA A 422 -16.87 -21.33 -8.22
CA ALA A 422 -16.92 -20.24 -9.20
C ALA A 422 -18.31 -19.56 -9.24
N ILE A 423 -18.28 -18.24 -9.37
CA ILE A 423 -19.41 -17.37 -9.71
C ILE A 423 -19.00 -16.63 -10.98
N TRP A 424 -19.64 -16.95 -12.08
CA TRP A 424 -19.17 -16.51 -13.40
C TRP A 424 -20.29 -16.41 -14.40
N MET A 425 -19.98 -15.89 -15.57
CA MET A 425 -20.92 -15.65 -16.65
C MET A 425 -20.34 -16.04 -18.00
N LEU A 426 -21.17 -16.58 -18.88
CA LEU A 426 -20.79 -16.95 -20.25
C LEU A 426 -21.66 -16.23 -21.27
N GLY A 427 -21.07 -15.81 -22.39
CA GLY A 427 -21.83 -15.20 -23.48
C GLY A 427 -22.95 -16.13 -23.97
N ALA A 428 -24.19 -15.63 -24.00
CA ALA A 428 -25.38 -16.41 -24.33
C ALA A 428 -25.38 -16.95 -25.77
N ASN A 429 -24.50 -16.44 -26.63
CA ASN A 429 -24.35 -16.91 -28.01
C ASN A 429 -23.29 -18.01 -28.19
N TYR A 430 -22.78 -18.62 -27.11
CA TYR A 430 -21.69 -19.61 -27.12
C TYR A 430 -21.89 -20.78 -28.12
N ALA A 431 -23.14 -21.21 -28.37
CA ALA A 431 -23.45 -22.29 -29.31
C ALA A 431 -23.13 -21.94 -30.78
N THR A 432 -23.15 -20.65 -31.13
CA THR A 432 -22.84 -20.15 -32.47
C THR A 432 -21.51 -19.38 -32.53
N ASN A 433 -20.97 -19.04 -31.36
CA ASN A 433 -19.74 -18.27 -31.19
C ASN A 433 -18.91 -18.95 -30.11
N ALA A 434 -18.19 -20.00 -30.48
CA ALA A 434 -17.52 -20.89 -29.53
C ALA A 434 -16.53 -20.13 -28.62
N TRP A 435 -16.35 -20.64 -27.40
CA TRP A 435 -15.36 -20.13 -26.46
C TRP A 435 -13.94 -20.14 -27.07
N PRO A 436 -13.11 -19.10 -26.86
CA PRO A 436 -13.34 -17.94 -25.98
C PRO A 436 -14.06 -16.77 -26.68
N SER A 437 -14.51 -16.91 -27.92
CA SER A 437 -15.09 -15.81 -28.71
C SER A 437 -16.46 -15.33 -28.19
N CYS A 438 -17.21 -16.15 -27.46
CA CYS A 438 -18.41 -15.70 -26.74
C CYS A 438 -18.11 -14.82 -25.52
N GLY A 439 -16.89 -14.84 -25.01
CA GLY A 439 -16.52 -14.17 -23.78
C GLY A 439 -16.96 -14.94 -22.53
N GLU A 440 -16.14 -14.81 -21.48
CA GLU A 440 -16.38 -15.33 -20.13
C GLU A 440 -16.01 -14.23 -19.12
N ILE A 441 -16.86 -14.03 -18.11
CA ILE A 441 -16.63 -13.10 -17.01
C ILE A 441 -16.67 -13.88 -15.70
N ASP A 442 -15.51 -14.13 -15.13
CA ASP A 442 -15.36 -14.81 -13.84
C ASP A 442 -15.34 -13.78 -12.73
N ILE A 443 -16.51 -13.56 -12.11
CA ILE A 443 -16.69 -12.57 -11.03
C ILE A 443 -15.93 -13.02 -9.77
N MET A 444 -15.90 -14.32 -9.52
CA MET A 444 -15.15 -14.94 -8.44
C MET A 444 -14.77 -16.35 -8.83
N GLU A 445 -13.47 -16.63 -8.79
CA GLU A 445 -12.95 -17.97 -8.66
C GLU A 445 -12.06 -18.05 -7.41
N HIS A 446 -12.09 -19.20 -6.77
CA HIS A 446 -11.25 -19.52 -5.62
C HIS A 446 -10.83 -20.97 -5.71
N VAL A 447 -9.63 -21.30 -5.22
CA VAL A 447 -9.16 -22.68 -5.12
C VAL A 447 -8.77 -22.99 -3.68
N GLY A 448 -9.22 -24.12 -3.15
CA GLY A 448 -8.99 -24.49 -1.75
C GLY A 448 -7.51 -24.70 -1.40
N ASN A 449 -6.66 -24.92 -2.41
CA ASN A 449 -5.20 -24.99 -2.25
C ASN A 449 -4.53 -23.62 -2.04
N SER A 450 -5.25 -22.52 -2.31
CA SER A 450 -4.84 -21.14 -2.09
C SER A 450 -5.94 -20.40 -1.35
N GLN A 451 -6.22 -20.84 -0.12
CA GLN A 451 -7.25 -20.26 0.73
C GLN A 451 -7.14 -18.73 0.78
N ASN A 452 -8.29 -18.03 0.73
CA ASN A 452 -8.40 -16.56 0.76
C ASN A 452 -7.94 -15.81 -0.51
N LEU A 453 -7.26 -16.45 -1.46
CA LEU A 453 -6.90 -15.80 -2.72
C LEU A 453 -8.07 -15.87 -3.70
N ILE A 454 -8.69 -14.72 -3.98
CA ILE A 454 -9.79 -14.60 -4.93
C ILE A 454 -9.25 -14.12 -6.27
N HIS A 455 -9.75 -14.73 -7.35
CA HIS A 455 -9.46 -14.37 -8.73
C HIS A 455 -10.71 -13.77 -9.39
N GLY A 456 -10.50 -12.70 -10.14
CA GLY A 456 -11.45 -12.18 -11.12
C GLY A 456 -10.82 -12.26 -12.50
N THR A 457 -11.44 -12.98 -13.41
CA THR A 457 -10.83 -13.37 -14.69
C THR A 457 -11.76 -13.05 -15.86
N LEU A 458 -11.18 -12.64 -16.98
CA LEU A 458 -11.88 -12.47 -18.24
C LEU A 458 -11.25 -13.36 -19.30
N HIS A 459 -12.07 -14.19 -19.96
CA HIS A 459 -11.65 -14.96 -21.13
C HIS A 459 -12.25 -14.41 -22.41
N TYR A 460 -11.39 -14.11 -23.39
CA TYR A 460 -11.78 -13.59 -24.71
C TYR A 460 -10.66 -13.89 -25.73
N PRO A 461 -10.88 -13.72 -27.05
CA PRO A 461 -9.85 -13.99 -28.05
C PRO A 461 -8.51 -13.30 -27.74
N GLY A 462 -7.43 -14.08 -27.71
CA GLY A 462 -6.09 -13.61 -27.33
C GLY A 462 -5.77 -13.69 -25.83
N HIS A 463 -6.78 -13.85 -24.97
CA HIS A 463 -6.65 -13.92 -23.51
C HIS A 463 -7.56 -15.02 -22.95
N SER A 464 -7.12 -16.28 -22.99
CA SER A 464 -7.96 -17.41 -22.57
C SER A 464 -7.14 -18.54 -21.93
N GLY A 465 -7.80 -19.44 -21.18
CA GLY A 465 -7.13 -20.53 -20.46
C GLY A 465 -6.07 -20.02 -19.49
N GLY A 466 -4.89 -20.63 -19.49
CA GLY A 466 -3.77 -20.21 -18.61
C GLY A 466 -3.18 -18.82 -18.89
N SER A 467 -3.59 -18.17 -20.00
CA SER A 467 -3.14 -16.82 -20.40
C SER A 467 -4.28 -15.80 -20.34
N ALA A 468 -5.30 -16.03 -19.50
CA ALA A 468 -6.43 -15.14 -19.34
C ALA A 468 -6.03 -13.76 -18.78
N ASN A 469 -6.90 -12.77 -18.96
CA ASN A 469 -6.75 -11.48 -18.33
C ASN A 469 -7.30 -11.58 -16.90
N THR A 470 -6.42 -11.60 -15.91
CA THR A 470 -6.78 -11.92 -14.52
C THR A 470 -6.24 -10.88 -13.55
N GLY A 471 -7.02 -10.58 -12.52
CA GLY A 471 -6.60 -9.89 -11.31
C GLY A 471 -6.90 -10.76 -10.10
N SER A 472 -6.12 -10.60 -9.03
CA SER A 472 -6.33 -11.36 -7.81
C SER A 472 -6.05 -10.53 -6.57
N LYS A 473 -6.71 -10.90 -5.48
CA LYS A 473 -6.51 -10.28 -4.17
C LYS A 473 -6.77 -11.28 -3.06
N THR A 474 -5.96 -11.21 -2.00
CA THR A 474 -6.21 -11.97 -0.78
C THR A 474 -7.28 -11.28 0.05
N ILE A 475 -8.40 -11.96 0.27
CA ILE A 475 -9.52 -11.52 1.11
C ILE A 475 -9.62 -12.49 2.29
N ALA A 476 -9.49 -11.99 3.52
CA ALA A 476 -9.55 -12.83 4.70
C ALA A 476 -10.94 -13.46 4.87
N ASN A 477 -11.02 -14.59 5.57
CA ASN A 477 -12.26 -15.18 6.08
C ASN A 477 -13.30 -15.64 5.03
N VAL A 478 -12.93 -15.79 3.75
CA VAL A 478 -13.89 -16.11 2.67
C VAL A 478 -14.69 -17.41 2.85
N SER A 479 -14.22 -18.33 3.70
CA SER A 479 -14.93 -19.57 4.03
C SER A 479 -15.61 -19.58 5.38
N THR A 480 -15.41 -18.55 6.20
CA THR A 480 -16.00 -18.41 7.54
C THR A 480 -17.03 -17.29 7.61
N GLU A 481 -16.94 -16.30 6.71
CA GLU A 481 -17.80 -15.13 6.64
C GLU A 481 -18.40 -14.99 5.23
N PHE A 482 -19.53 -14.28 5.13
CA PHE A 482 -20.12 -13.94 3.84
C PHE A 482 -19.45 -12.70 3.28
N HIS A 483 -19.13 -12.75 1.99
CA HIS A 483 -18.65 -11.63 1.22
C HIS A 483 -19.56 -11.36 0.03
N ILE A 484 -19.54 -10.14 -0.48
CA ILE A 484 -20.26 -9.75 -1.70
C ILE A 484 -19.28 -9.80 -2.87
N TYR A 485 -19.44 -10.81 -3.74
CA TYR A 485 -18.72 -10.90 -5.00
C TYR A 485 -19.49 -10.11 -6.06
N LYS A 486 -18.84 -9.10 -6.63
CA LYS A 486 -19.54 -8.08 -7.42
C LYS A 486 -18.81 -7.78 -8.72
N THR A 487 -19.55 -7.65 -9.82
CA THR A 487 -19.03 -7.02 -11.04
C THR A 487 -19.89 -5.82 -11.42
N ILE A 488 -19.24 -4.73 -11.83
CA ILE A 488 -19.86 -3.61 -12.52
C ILE A 488 -19.39 -3.68 -13.97
N TRP A 489 -20.32 -4.03 -14.84
CA TRP A 489 -20.09 -4.26 -16.26
C TRP A 489 -20.82 -3.18 -17.06
N SER A 490 -20.06 -2.39 -17.79
CA SER A 490 -20.54 -1.26 -18.58
C SER A 490 -19.93 -1.27 -19.98
N PRO A 491 -20.46 -0.47 -20.93
CA PRO A 491 -19.82 -0.27 -22.21
C PRO A 491 -18.36 0.22 -22.09
N GLU A 492 -18.01 0.92 -21.02
CA GLU A 492 -16.70 1.56 -20.84
C GLU A 492 -15.70 0.69 -20.05
N ALA A 493 -16.17 -0.16 -19.15
CA ALA A 493 -15.32 -0.99 -18.31
C ALA A 493 -16.05 -2.19 -17.68
N LEU A 494 -15.26 -3.24 -17.40
CA LEU A 494 -15.58 -4.33 -16.48
C LEU A 494 -14.75 -4.18 -15.21
N LYS A 495 -15.41 -4.12 -14.07
CA LYS A 495 -14.75 -4.01 -12.76
C LYS A 495 -15.28 -5.06 -11.81
N ILE A 496 -14.37 -5.85 -11.24
CA ILE A 496 -14.69 -6.95 -10.34
C ILE A 496 -14.22 -6.59 -8.93
N TYR A 497 -15.07 -6.87 -7.95
CA TYR A 497 -14.89 -6.53 -6.55
C TYR A 497 -15.19 -7.71 -5.64
N VAL A 498 -14.55 -7.70 -4.48
CA VAL A 498 -15.01 -8.42 -3.29
C VAL A 498 -15.32 -7.37 -2.23
N ASP A 499 -16.56 -7.35 -1.76
CA ASP A 499 -17.12 -6.28 -0.94
C ASP A 499 -16.91 -4.90 -1.62
N ASP A 500 -16.09 -4.04 -1.02
CA ASP A 500 -15.72 -2.73 -1.55
C ASP A 500 -14.31 -2.71 -2.18
N GLU A 501 -13.61 -3.84 -2.19
CA GLU A 501 -12.26 -3.96 -2.72
C GLU A 501 -12.25 -4.33 -4.20
N LEU A 502 -11.69 -3.45 -5.04
CA LEU A 502 -11.46 -3.75 -6.46
C LEU A 502 -10.37 -4.82 -6.60
N ILE A 503 -10.67 -5.92 -7.28
CA ILE A 503 -9.71 -7.00 -7.55
C ILE A 503 -9.24 -7.01 -9.01
N HIS A 504 -10.07 -6.55 -9.95
CA HIS A 504 -9.72 -6.51 -11.37
C HIS A 504 -10.52 -5.43 -12.11
N SER A 505 -9.89 -4.76 -13.08
CA SER A 505 -10.54 -3.74 -13.91
C SER A 505 -9.96 -3.78 -15.31
N VAL A 506 -10.84 -3.87 -16.32
CA VAL A 506 -10.47 -3.89 -17.72
C VAL A 506 -11.32 -2.87 -18.48
N PRO A 507 -10.71 -1.94 -19.24
CA PRO A 507 -11.45 -1.08 -20.16
C PRO A 507 -12.25 -1.95 -21.15
N ASN A 508 -13.52 -1.60 -21.34
CA ASN A 508 -14.38 -2.26 -22.31
C ASN A 508 -14.56 -1.36 -23.54
N ASP A 509 -14.65 -1.98 -24.70
CA ASP A 509 -14.94 -1.31 -25.96
C ASP A 509 -15.63 -2.30 -26.91
N ALA A 510 -16.07 -1.81 -28.06
CA ALA A 510 -16.83 -2.59 -29.04
C ALA A 510 -16.06 -3.77 -29.66
N THR A 511 -14.75 -3.86 -29.49
CA THR A 511 -13.92 -4.96 -30.01
C THR A 511 -13.93 -6.19 -29.11
N LEU A 512 -14.28 -6.02 -27.84
CA LEU A 512 -14.36 -7.12 -26.87
C LEU A 512 -15.73 -7.83 -26.94
N PRO A 513 -15.82 -9.11 -26.57
CA PRO A 513 -17.08 -9.86 -26.61
C PRO A 513 -18.09 -9.43 -25.52
N PHE A 514 -17.68 -8.58 -24.58
CA PHE A 514 -18.47 -8.14 -23.43
C PHE A 514 -19.48 -7.03 -23.75
N ASN A 515 -20.13 -7.14 -24.90
CA ASN A 515 -21.13 -6.20 -25.43
C ASN A 515 -22.38 -6.95 -25.94
N LYS A 516 -22.62 -8.15 -25.40
CA LYS A 516 -23.71 -9.07 -25.75
C LYS A 516 -24.33 -9.62 -24.48
N ASP A 517 -25.43 -10.35 -24.60
CA ASP A 517 -26.07 -10.96 -23.44
C ASP A 517 -25.21 -12.09 -22.85
N PHE A 518 -25.13 -12.13 -21.53
CA PHE A 518 -24.47 -13.17 -20.75
C PHE A 518 -25.46 -13.79 -19.76
N PHE A 519 -25.27 -15.07 -19.43
CA PHE A 519 -26.03 -15.76 -18.38
C PHE A 519 -25.10 -16.19 -17.24
N LEU A 520 -25.65 -16.32 -16.03
CA LEU A 520 -24.92 -16.65 -14.81
C LEU A 520 -24.72 -18.16 -14.65
N ILE A 521 -23.59 -18.54 -14.06
CA ILE A 521 -23.23 -19.91 -13.71
C ILE A 521 -22.68 -19.93 -12.27
N LEU A 522 -23.13 -20.90 -11.49
CA LEU A 522 -22.71 -21.14 -10.10
C LEU A 522 -22.30 -22.61 -9.94
N ASN A 523 -21.08 -22.89 -9.51
CA ASN A 523 -20.63 -24.26 -9.29
C ASN A 523 -19.53 -24.40 -8.25
N VAL A 524 -19.28 -25.64 -7.84
CA VAL A 524 -18.06 -26.04 -7.13
C VAL A 524 -17.44 -27.23 -7.88
N ALA A 525 -16.37 -26.97 -8.63
CA ALA A 525 -15.58 -28.02 -9.27
C ALA A 525 -14.65 -28.73 -8.27
N MET A 526 -14.18 -29.92 -8.62
CA MET A 526 -13.21 -30.70 -7.85
C MET A 526 -11.98 -31.02 -8.70
N GLY A 527 -10.82 -30.61 -8.21
CA GLY A 527 -9.53 -30.80 -8.85
C GLY A 527 -9.42 -30.05 -10.17
N GLY A 528 -9.04 -30.77 -11.24
CA GLY A 528 -8.80 -30.17 -12.54
C GLY A 528 -7.53 -29.32 -12.62
N ASN A 529 -7.36 -28.65 -13.76
CA ASN A 529 -6.15 -27.90 -14.08
C ASN A 529 -5.88 -26.75 -13.10
N PHE A 530 -6.94 -26.11 -12.57
CA PHE A 530 -6.82 -24.98 -11.65
C PHE A 530 -7.05 -25.37 -10.18
N GLY A 531 -8.10 -26.13 -9.87
CA GLY A 531 -8.35 -26.60 -8.51
C GLY A 531 -7.22 -27.49 -7.96
N GLY A 532 -6.53 -28.22 -8.83
CA GLY A 532 -5.29 -28.92 -8.52
C GLY A 532 -5.48 -30.22 -7.73
N THR A 533 -4.52 -30.54 -6.85
CA THR A 533 -4.57 -31.79 -6.07
C THR A 533 -5.71 -31.74 -5.07
N ILE A 534 -6.56 -32.78 -5.08
CA ILE A 534 -7.64 -32.95 -4.10
C ILE A 534 -7.07 -33.57 -2.83
N ASP A 535 -7.36 -32.94 -1.69
CA ASP A 535 -6.99 -33.47 -0.37
C ASP A 535 -7.59 -34.87 -0.18
N PRO A 536 -6.77 -35.92 0.09
CA PRO A 536 -7.26 -37.27 0.34
C PRO A 536 -8.29 -37.35 1.48
N ALA A 537 -8.21 -36.45 2.45
CA ALA A 537 -9.13 -36.35 3.58
C ALA A 537 -10.41 -35.56 3.29
N PHE A 538 -10.54 -34.96 2.10
CA PHE A 538 -11.77 -34.26 1.70
C PHE A 538 -12.98 -35.19 1.78
N ALA A 539 -14.01 -34.76 2.50
CA ALA A 539 -15.29 -35.47 2.61
C ALA A 539 -16.39 -34.70 1.89
N GLN A 540 -16.67 -33.48 2.34
CA GLN A 540 -17.60 -32.57 1.68
C GLN A 540 -17.34 -31.12 2.12
N SER A 541 -17.67 -30.16 1.27
CA SER A 541 -17.71 -28.74 1.61
C SER A 541 -18.71 -28.02 0.71
N SER A 542 -19.30 -26.92 1.20
CA SER A 542 -20.34 -26.18 0.48
C SER A 542 -19.91 -24.76 0.15
N MET A 543 -20.30 -24.30 -1.04
CA MET A 543 -20.52 -22.88 -1.29
C MET A 543 -21.95 -22.53 -0.84
N GLU A 544 -22.07 -21.56 0.06
CA GLU A 544 -23.36 -21.08 0.57
C GLU A 544 -23.63 -19.69 -0.02
N ILE A 545 -24.80 -19.49 -0.61
CA ILE A 545 -25.17 -18.23 -1.29
C ILE A 545 -26.47 -17.72 -0.68
N ASP A 546 -26.41 -16.50 -0.14
CA ASP A 546 -27.54 -15.79 0.45
C ASP A 546 -28.45 -15.18 -0.62
N TYR A 547 -27.86 -14.51 -1.61
CA TYR A 547 -28.61 -13.99 -2.75
C TYR A 547 -27.76 -13.86 -4.01
N VAL A 548 -28.45 -13.79 -5.15
CA VAL A 548 -27.94 -13.28 -6.42
C VAL A 548 -28.82 -12.11 -6.85
N LYS A 549 -28.21 -10.96 -7.17
CA LYS A 549 -28.93 -9.75 -7.61
C LYS A 549 -28.26 -9.16 -8.85
N VAL A 550 -29.09 -8.71 -9.78
CA VAL A 550 -28.67 -8.01 -11.00
C VAL A 550 -29.39 -6.67 -11.08
N TYR A 551 -28.61 -5.61 -11.28
CA TYR A 551 -29.08 -4.23 -11.39
C TYR A 551 -28.70 -3.65 -12.74
N GLN A 552 -29.54 -2.77 -13.29
CA GLN A 552 -29.27 -1.98 -14.50
C GLN A 552 -29.66 -0.50 -14.31
#